data_AF-A0A6J2BWJ7-F1
#
_entry.id   AF-A0A6J2BWJ7-F1
#
_cell.length_a   1.000
_cell.length_b   1.000
_cell.length_c   1.000
_cell.angle_alpha   90.00
_cell.angle_beta   90.00
_cell.angle_gamma   90.00
#
_symmetry.space_group_name_H-M   'P 1'
#
loop_
_entity.id
_entity.type
_entity.pdbx_description
1 polymer ?
#
loop_
_entity_poly.entity_id
_entity_poly.type
_entity_poly.pdbx_seq_one_letter_code
_entity_poly.pdbx_strand_id
1 'polypeptide(L)'
;MGQQISDQTQLVLNKLPEKVAKHVTLVRESGSLTYEEFLGRVAELNDITAKVASGQEKHLLFEVQPGSDSSAFWKVVVRVVCTKINKSTGIVEASRIMNLYQFIQLYKDITSQASGVLAQSSTSEDPDENSSSVTSCQASLWMGRVKQLTDEEECCICMDGRADLILPCAHSFCQKCIDKWSDRHRNCPICRLQMTGANESWVVSDAPTEDDMANYILNMADEAGQPHRP
;
A
#
# COMPACT_ATOMS: atom_id res chain seq x y z
N MET A 1 -12.00 -9.39 -36.29
CA MET A 1 -13.12 -8.86 -35.49
C MET A 1 -12.84 -8.76 -33.99
N GLY A 2 -11.78 -9.36 -33.43
CA GLY A 2 -11.50 -9.32 -31.97
C GLY A 2 -10.92 -8.00 -31.43
N GLN A 3 -10.17 -7.24 -32.23
CA GLN A 3 -9.54 -5.98 -31.76
C GLN A 3 -10.54 -4.84 -31.52
N GLN A 4 -11.51 -4.64 -32.41
CA GLN A 4 -12.49 -3.54 -32.29
C GLN A 4 -13.39 -3.66 -31.04
N ILE A 5 -13.63 -4.88 -30.55
CA ILE A 5 -14.48 -5.13 -29.37
C ILE A 5 -13.72 -4.81 -28.08
N SER A 6 -12.40 -5.06 -28.06
CA SER A 6 -11.52 -4.74 -26.92
C SER A 6 -11.44 -3.23 -26.69
N ASP A 7 -11.22 -2.46 -27.77
CA ASP A 7 -11.09 -1.00 -27.70
C ASP A 7 -12.40 -0.33 -27.26
N GLN A 8 -13.55 -0.81 -27.74
CA GLN A 8 -14.86 -0.29 -27.36
C GLN A 8 -15.21 -0.61 -25.90
N THR A 9 -14.81 -1.78 -25.41
CA THR A 9 -14.99 -2.17 -24.00
C THR A 9 -14.14 -1.29 -23.07
N GLN A 10 -12.91 -0.98 -23.47
CA GLN A 10 -11.97 -0.14 -22.70
C GLN A 10 -12.46 1.31 -22.60
N LEU A 11 -13.05 1.85 -23.68
CA LEU A 11 -13.69 3.16 -23.70
C LEU A 11 -14.93 3.26 -22.79
N VAL A 12 -15.70 2.18 -22.65
CA VAL A 12 -16.88 2.12 -21.75
C VAL A 12 -16.44 2.01 -20.28
N LEU A 13 -15.40 1.23 -19.99
CA LEU A 13 -14.83 1.10 -18.64
C LEU A 13 -14.32 2.43 -18.10
N ASN A 14 -13.72 3.27 -18.94
CA ASN A 14 -13.20 4.59 -18.57
C ASN A 14 -14.30 5.61 -18.19
N LYS A 15 -15.58 5.32 -18.48
CA LYS A 15 -16.73 6.18 -18.14
C LYS A 15 -17.46 5.75 -16.87
N LEU A 16 -17.09 4.61 -16.28
CA LEU A 16 -17.70 4.11 -15.05
C LEU A 16 -17.07 4.77 -13.81
N PRO A 17 -17.82 4.88 -12.69
CA PRO A 17 -17.23 5.23 -11.41
C PRO A 17 -16.06 4.29 -11.08
N GLU A 18 -14.97 4.83 -10.54
CA GLU A 18 -13.71 4.11 -10.34
C GLU A 18 -13.88 2.77 -9.60
N LYS A 19 -14.74 2.73 -8.58
CA LYS A 19 -15.08 1.50 -7.84
C LYS A 19 -15.71 0.43 -8.72
N VAL A 20 -16.60 0.82 -9.64
CA VAL A 20 -17.28 -0.09 -10.56
C VAL A 20 -16.31 -0.57 -11.63
N ALA A 21 -15.47 0.31 -12.17
CA ALA A 21 -14.43 -0.07 -13.14
C ALA A 21 -13.42 -1.09 -12.56
N LYS A 22 -13.00 -0.90 -11.30
CA LYS A 22 -12.14 -1.85 -10.57
C LYS A 22 -12.82 -3.21 -10.40
N HIS A 23 -14.10 -3.22 -10.00
CA HIS A 23 -14.88 -4.45 -9.86
C HIS A 23 -15.00 -5.21 -11.19
N VAL A 24 -15.31 -4.52 -12.30
CA VAL A 24 -15.48 -5.17 -13.62
C VAL A 24 -14.16 -5.76 -14.12
N THR A 25 -13.05 -5.06 -13.92
CA THR A 25 -11.72 -5.57 -14.29
C THR A 25 -11.37 -6.84 -13.52
N LEU A 26 -11.62 -6.85 -12.20
CA LEU A 26 -11.40 -8.01 -11.35
C LEU A 26 -12.28 -9.21 -11.76
N VAL A 27 -13.56 -8.97 -12.08
CA VAL A 27 -14.47 -10.03 -12.55
C VAL A 27 -14.02 -10.61 -13.88
N ARG A 28 -13.62 -9.76 -14.85
CA ARG A 28 -13.15 -10.21 -16.16
C ARG A 28 -11.91 -11.09 -16.04
N GLU A 29 -10.95 -10.66 -15.24
CA GLU A 29 -9.70 -11.40 -15.03
C GLU A 29 -9.93 -12.72 -14.28
N SER A 30 -10.78 -12.72 -13.26
CA SER A 30 -11.17 -13.95 -12.55
C SER A 30 -11.87 -14.93 -13.50
N GLY A 31 -12.62 -14.42 -14.48
CA GLY A 31 -13.28 -15.21 -15.52
C GLY A 31 -12.30 -15.93 -16.45
N SER A 32 -11.21 -15.28 -16.86
CA SER A 32 -10.21 -15.86 -17.78
C SER A 32 -9.15 -16.72 -17.09
N LEU A 33 -9.03 -16.65 -15.76
CA LEU A 33 -7.96 -17.31 -15.00
C LEU A 33 -7.97 -18.84 -15.17
N THR A 34 -6.84 -19.44 -15.50
CA THR A 34 -6.67 -20.89 -15.50
C THR A 34 -6.39 -21.41 -14.09
N TYR A 35 -6.56 -22.71 -13.87
CA TYR A 35 -6.29 -23.31 -12.57
C TYR A 35 -4.80 -23.25 -12.20
N GLU A 36 -3.92 -23.44 -13.19
CA GLU A 36 -2.47 -23.33 -13.03
C GLU A 36 -2.05 -21.91 -12.65
N GLU A 37 -2.56 -20.89 -13.34
CA GLU A 37 -2.30 -19.49 -12.98
C GLU A 37 -2.83 -19.15 -11.58
N PHE A 38 -3.97 -19.71 -11.18
CA PHE A 38 -4.50 -19.52 -9.83
C PHE A 38 -3.57 -20.10 -8.76
N LEU A 39 -3.12 -21.34 -8.92
CA LEU A 39 -2.15 -21.95 -8.00
C LEU A 39 -0.81 -21.20 -7.99
N GLY A 40 -0.36 -20.74 -9.15
CA GLY A 40 0.82 -19.88 -9.28
C GLY A 40 0.70 -18.61 -8.43
N ARG A 41 -0.45 -17.94 -8.47
CA ARG A 41 -0.72 -16.74 -7.63
C ARG A 41 -0.75 -17.06 -6.14
N VAL A 42 -1.24 -18.23 -5.72
CA VAL A 42 -1.21 -18.66 -4.30
C VAL A 42 0.24 -18.84 -3.85
N ALA A 43 1.06 -19.53 -4.65
CA ALA A 43 2.48 -19.74 -4.35
C ALA A 43 3.27 -18.43 -4.32
N GLU A 44 3.08 -17.57 -5.32
CA GLU A 44 3.73 -16.25 -5.39
C GLU A 44 3.39 -15.37 -4.18
N LEU A 45 2.13 -15.40 -3.73
CA LEU A 45 1.72 -14.62 -2.57
C LEU A 45 2.40 -15.09 -1.27
N ASN A 46 2.57 -16.41 -1.10
CA ASN A 46 3.35 -16.98 -0.01
C ASN A 46 4.82 -16.50 -0.07
N ASP A 47 5.44 -16.53 -1.25
CA ASP A 47 6.83 -16.10 -1.42
C ASP A 47 7.02 -14.61 -1.12
N ILE A 48 6.13 -13.75 -1.63
CA ILE A 48 6.17 -12.31 -1.42
C ILE A 48 5.99 -11.99 0.06
N THR A 49 4.97 -12.56 0.70
CA THR A 49 4.68 -12.26 2.10
C THR A 49 5.76 -12.81 3.03
N ALA A 50 6.39 -13.95 2.70
CA ALA A 50 7.56 -14.45 3.43
C ALA A 50 8.77 -13.51 3.33
N LYS A 51 9.07 -12.98 2.13
CA LYS A 51 10.18 -12.02 1.91
C LYS A 51 9.95 -10.72 2.66
N VAL A 52 8.76 -10.13 2.51
CA VAL A 52 8.36 -8.89 3.21
C VAL A 52 8.39 -9.09 4.73
N ALA A 53 8.00 -10.28 5.20
CA ALA A 53 8.00 -10.60 6.62
C ALA A 53 9.36 -10.99 7.20
N SER A 54 10.48 -10.94 6.46
CA SER A 54 11.77 -11.50 6.91
C SER A 54 12.23 -10.96 8.29
N GLY A 55 12.00 -9.68 8.58
CA GLY A 55 12.26 -9.06 9.90
C GLY A 55 11.08 -9.07 10.89
N GLN A 56 9.90 -9.56 10.49
CA GLN A 56 8.68 -9.52 11.29
C GLN A 56 8.48 -10.81 12.11
N GLU A 57 7.83 -10.71 13.27
CA GLU A 57 7.46 -11.88 14.09
C GLU A 57 6.27 -12.67 13.53
N LYS A 58 5.63 -12.15 12.48
CA LYS A 58 4.40 -12.70 11.93
C LYS A 58 4.62 -13.09 10.47
N HIS A 59 3.94 -14.13 10.02
CA HIS A 59 3.88 -14.45 8.60
C HIS A 59 2.47 -14.86 8.19
N LEU A 60 2.19 -14.77 6.90
CA LEU A 60 0.98 -15.27 6.30
C LEU A 60 1.25 -16.61 5.61
N LEU A 61 0.23 -17.44 5.53
CA LEU A 61 0.22 -18.69 4.77
C LEU A 61 -1.11 -18.78 4.02
N PHE A 62 -1.03 -18.98 2.71
CA PHE A 62 -2.17 -19.12 1.81
C PHE A 62 -2.24 -20.55 1.28
N GLU A 63 -3.41 -21.17 1.44
CA GLU A 63 -3.66 -22.55 1.03
C GLU A 63 -5.04 -22.68 0.41
N VAL A 64 -5.19 -23.58 -0.57
CA VAL A 64 -6.50 -23.93 -1.11
C VAL A 64 -7.20 -24.86 -0.13
N GLN A 65 -8.44 -24.54 0.25
CA GLN A 65 -9.21 -25.41 1.13
C GLN A 65 -9.45 -26.76 0.43
N PRO A 66 -9.06 -27.88 1.04
CA PRO A 66 -9.24 -29.20 0.44
C PRO A 66 -10.69 -29.46 0.03
N GLY A 67 -10.88 -29.95 -1.20
CA GLY A 67 -12.21 -30.26 -1.75
C GLY A 67 -12.96 -29.07 -2.35
N SER A 68 -12.47 -27.84 -2.14
CA SER A 68 -13.13 -26.63 -2.69
C SER A 68 -12.82 -26.40 -4.18
N ASP A 69 -11.80 -27.06 -4.71
CA ASP A 69 -11.26 -26.92 -6.07
C ASP A 69 -11.54 -28.12 -6.98
N SER A 70 -12.17 -29.18 -6.46
CA SER A 70 -12.21 -30.50 -7.11
C SER A 70 -13.20 -30.63 -8.27
N SER A 71 -13.83 -29.54 -8.72
CA SER A 71 -14.87 -29.54 -9.76
C SER A 71 -14.46 -28.73 -10.99
N ALA A 72 -15.07 -29.02 -12.14
CA ALA A 72 -14.90 -28.21 -13.36
C ALA A 72 -15.35 -26.74 -13.18
N PHE A 73 -16.19 -26.46 -12.17
CA PHE A 73 -16.65 -25.12 -11.79
C PHE A 73 -15.87 -24.55 -10.60
N TRP A 74 -14.62 -24.98 -10.41
CA TRP A 74 -13.76 -24.61 -9.27
C TRP A 74 -13.78 -23.11 -8.97
N LYS A 75 -13.82 -22.23 -9.98
CA LYS A 75 -13.85 -20.77 -9.78
C LYS A 75 -14.97 -20.26 -8.87
N VAL A 76 -16.09 -20.98 -8.82
CA VAL A 76 -17.27 -20.64 -7.99
C VAL A 76 -17.10 -21.19 -6.56
N VAL A 77 -16.56 -22.39 -6.46
CA VAL A 77 -16.53 -23.17 -5.21
C VAL A 77 -15.22 -23.05 -4.44
N VAL A 78 -14.13 -22.67 -5.11
CA VAL A 78 -12.79 -22.59 -4.51
C VAL A 78 -12.79 -21.61 -3.36
N ARG A 79 -12.11 -22.03 -2.30
CA ARG A 79 -11.87 -21.24 -1.11
C ARG A 79 -10.38 -21.24 -0.84
N VAL A 80 -9.86 -20.04 -0.61
CA VAL A 80 -8.48 -19.86 -0.15
C VAL A 80 -8.55 -19.55 1.34
N VAL A 81 -7.76 -20.28 2.11
CA VAL A 81 -7.54 -20.03 3.53
C VAL A 81 -6.25 -19.22 3.65
N CYS A 82 -6.32 -18.10 4.35
CA CYS A 82 -5.17 -17.34 4.78
C CYS A 82 -5.03 -17.51 6.29
N THR A 83 -3.84 -17.89 6.76
CA THR A 83 -3.53 -18.04 8.17
C THR A 83 -2.38 -17.12 8.54
N LYS A 84 -2.60 -16.29 9.56
CA LYS A 84 -1.59 -15.42 10.15
C LYS A 84 -1.01 -16.12 11.37
N ILE A 85 0.28 -16.39 11.35
CA ILE A 85 0.97 -17.18 12.35
C ILE A 85 2.07 -16.34 12.97
N ASN A 86 2.18 -16.38 14.29
CA ASN A 86 3.30 -15.85 15.02
C ASN A 86 4.47 -16.85 14.97
N LYS A 87 5.61 -16.43 14.40
CA LYS A 87 6.79 -17.28 14.15
C LYS A 87 7.43 -17.83 15.41
N SER A 88 7.46 -17.04 16.49
CA SER A 88 8.16 -17.43 17.72
C SER A 88 7.35 -18.42 18.56
N THR A 89 6.02 -18.30 18.54
CA THR A 89 5.12 -19.16 19.32
C THR A 89 4.50 -20.29 18.50
N GLY A 90 4.46 -20.17 17.17
CA GLY A 90 3.72 -21.06 16.28
C GLY A 90 2.20 -20.93 16.38
N ILE A 91 1.70 -19.92 17.11
CA ILE A 91 0.27 -19.73 17.35
C ILE A 91 -0.36 -19.01 16.15
N VAL A 92 -1.54 -19.49 15.74
CA VAL A 92 -2.40 -18.83 14.76
C VAL A 92 -3.04 -17.59 15.42
N GLU A 93 -2.67 -16.41 14.96
CA GLU A 93 -3.27 -15.15 15.41
C GLU A 93 -4.62 -14.88 14.74
N ALA A 94 -4.73 -15.20 13.45
CA ALA A 94 -5.95 -15.05 12.68
C ALA A 94 -6.02 -16.08 11.55
N SER A 95 -7.24 -16.47 11.18
CA SER A 95 -7.49 -17.28 9.99
C SER A 95 -8.69 -16.70 9.24
N ARG A 96 -8.57 -16.62 7.92
CA ARG A 96 -9.57 -16.05 7.02
C ARG A 96 -9.83 -17.00 5.87
N ILE A 97 -11.09 -17.11 5.49
CA ILE A 97 -11.51 -17.86 4.32
C ILE A 97 -12.11 -16.89 3.29
N MET A 98 -11.65 -17.01 2.06
CA MET A 98 -12.02 -16.11 0.98
C MET A 98 -12.38 -16.87 -0.29
N ASN A 99 -13.31 -16.33 -1.07
CA ASN A 99 -13.61 -16.85 -2.39
C ASN A 99 -12.55 -16.39 -3.42
N LEU A 100 -12.63 -16.90 -4.65
CA LEU A 100 -11.68 -16.55 -5.71
C LEU A 100 -11.57 -15.03 -5.94
N TYR A 101 -12.70 -14.32 -5.98
CA TYR A 101 -12.71 -12.89 -6.24
C TYR A 101 -11.97 -12.09 -5.16
N GLN A 102 -12.26 -12.39 -3.90
CA GLN A 102 -11.61 -11.78 -2.73
C GLN A 102 -10.11 -12.09 -2.70
N PHE A 103 -9.73 -13.33 -3.04
CA PHE A 103 -8.32 -13.71 -3.15
C PHE A 103 -7.59 -12.93 -4.25
N ILE A 104 -8.17 -12.82 -5.45
CA ILE A 104 -7.55 -12.07 -6.56
C ILE A 104 -7.40 -10.59 -6.21
N GLN A 105 -8.37 -10.01 -5.50
CA GLN A 105 -8.25 -8.64 -5.01
C GLN A 105 -7.09 -8.50 -4.02
N LEU A 106 -7.05 -9.34 -2.98
CA LEU A 106 -5.97 -9.31 -1.98
C LEU A 106 -4.59 -9.53 -2.61
N TYR A 107 -4.48 -10.47 -3.55
CA TYR A 107 -3.26 -10.74 -4.29
C TYR A 107 -2.73 -9.47 -4.99
N LYS A 108 -3.61 -8.71 -5.66
CA LYS A 108 -3.22 -7.46 -6.33
C LYS A 108 -2.81 -6.38 -5.34
N ASP A 109 -3.54 -6.26 -4.25
CA ASP A 109 -3.27 -5.27 -3.22
C ASP A 109 -1.90 -5.56 -2.58
N ILE A 110 -1.62 -6.81 -2.18
CA ILE A 110 -0.32 -7.21 -1.61
C ILE A 110 0.82 -7.05 -2.60
N THR A 111 0.68 -7.56 -3.83
CA THR A 111 1.75 -7.48 -4.84
C THR A 111 2.09 -6.04 -5.19
N SER A 112 1.09 -5.17 -5.33
CA SER A 112 1.29 -3.74 -5.61
C SER A 112 2.02 -3.00 -4.49
N GLN A 113 1.80 -3.37 -3.22
CA GLN A 113 2.46 -2.71 -2.09
C GLN A 113 3.86 -3.30 -1.83
N ALA A 114 4.04 -4.61 -2.02
CA ALA A 114 5.31 -5.28 -1.79
C ALA A 114 6.41 -4.85 -2.76
N SER A 115 6.06 -4.44 -4.00
CA SER A 115 7.05 -3.92 -4.96
C SER A 115 7.83 -2.70 -4.43
N GLY A 116 7.23 -1.89 -3.55
CA GLY A 116 7.92 -0.74 -2.94
C GLY A 116 8.95 -1.13 -1.88
N VAL A 117 8.66 -2.19 -1.11
CA VAL A 117 9.51 -2.69 -0.01
C VAL A 117 10.67 -3.54 -0.54
N LEU A 118 10.40 -4.40 -1.52
CA LEU A 118 11.38 -5.35 -2.06
C LEU A 118 12.41 -4.71 -2.99
N ALA A 119 12.14 -3.51 -3.52
CA ALA A 119 13.08 -2.80 -4.40
C ALA A 119 14.25 -2.12 -3.65
N GLN A 120 14.14 -1.95 -2.33
CA GLN A 120 15.15 -1.26 -1.51
C GLN A 120 16.18 -2.23 -0.89
N SER A 121 15.88 -3.54 -0.89
CA SER A 121 16.74 -4.58 -0.30
C SER A 121 17.90 -5.03 -1.20
N SER A 122 18.04 -4.44 -2.40
CA SER A 122 19.00 -4.85 -3.44
C SER A 122 20.09 -3.84 -3.78
N THR A 123 20.39 -2.84 -2.94
CA THR A 123 21.53 -1.92 -3.18
C THR A 123 22.74 -2.29 -2.31
N SER A 124 23.56 -3.18 -2.85
CA SER A 124 25.00 -3.18 -2.63
C SER A 124 25.67 -2.94 -3.99
N GLU A 125 26.55 -1.94 -4.03
CA GLU A 125 27.51 -1.55 -5.09
C GLU A 125 27.07 -0.45 -6.09
N ASP A 126 27.58 0.76 -5.78
CA ASP A 126 27.91 1.97 -6.58
C ASP A 126 26.88 2.75 -7.44
N PRO A 127 26.97 4.10 -7.51
CA PRO A 127 26.03 4.96 -8.22
C PRO A 127 26.49 5.28 -9.65
N ASP A 128 25.61 5.08 -10.62
CA ASP A 128 25.67 5.80 -11.90
C ASP A 128 24.33 6.50 -12.15
N GLU A 129 24.41 7.84 -12.20
CA GLU A 129 23.32 8.72 -12.56
C GLU A 129 22.98 8.58 -14.05
N ASN A 130 21.69 8.46 -14.36
CA ASN A 130 20.96 9.41 -15.22
C ASN A 130 19.78 8.78 -16.00
N SER A 131 18.64 9.46 -15.90
CA SER A 131 17.49 9.49 -16.83
C SER A 131 16.32 8.52 -16.61
N SER A 132 15.47 8.95 -15.68
CA SER A 132 14.07 9.37 -15.89
C SER A 132 13.05 8.46 -16.63
N SER A 133 12.00 8.11 -15.88
CA SER A 133 10.59 8.48 -16.16
C SER A 133 9.58 7.32 -16.30
N VAL A 134 8.75 7.23 -15.24
CA VAL A 134 7.30 6.91 -15.15
C VAL A 134 6.73 5.53 -15.51
N THR A 135 6.34 4.81 -14.44
CA THR A 135 4.99 4.26 -14.16
C THR A 135 5.02 3.79 -12.70
N SER A 136 4.63 4.49 -11.63
CA SER A 136 3.48 5.37 -11.35
C SER A 136 2.15 4.82 -11.82
N CYS A 137 1.56 3.87 -11.10
CA CYS A 137 0.12 3.59 -11.07
C CYS A 137 -0.25 2.70 -9.86
N GLN A 138 -0.32 3.28 -8.64
CA GLN A 138 -1.38 3.02 -7.63
C GLN A 138 -1.10 3.69 -6.26
N ALA A 139 0.16 3.99 -5.94
CA ALA A 139 0.51 4.91 -4.84
C ALA A 139 0.12 6.38 -5.13
N SER A 140 -0.20 6.68 -6.41
CA SER A 140 -0.59 8.01 -6.89
C SER A 140 -1.95 8.50 -6.39
N LEU A 141 -2.80 7.66 -5.77
CA LEU A 141 -4.06 8.13 -5.18
C LEU A 141 -3.94 8.56 -3.72
N TRP A 142 -3.05 7.96 -2.94
CA TRP A 142 -2.95 8.25 -1.50
C TRP A 142 -1.84 9.27 -1.19
N MET A 143 -0.75 9.24 -1.95
CA MET A 143 0.34 10.22 -1.80
C MET A 143 0.32 11.35 -2.83
N GLY A 144 -0.43 11.26 -3.93
CA GLY A 144 -0.42 12.29 -5.00
C GLY A 144 -0.93 13.68 -4.61
N ARG A 145 -1.67 13.83 -3.49
CA ARG A 145 -2.07 15.14 -2.95
C ARG A 145 -1.10 15.70 -1.90
N VAL A 146 -0.16 14.89 -1.41
CA VAL A 146 0.78 15.28 -0.33
C VAL A 146 2.24 15.27 -0.79
N LYS A 147 2.61 14.38 -1.71
CA LYS A 147 3.98 14.14 -2.16
C LYS A 147 4.58 15.27 -3.01
N GLN A 148 3.79 16.19 -3.57
CA GLN A 148 4.34 17.36 -4.25
C GLN A 148 4.71 18.53 -3.31
N LEU A 149 4.56 18.39 -1.99
CA LEU A 149 4.96 19.42 -1.03
C LEU A 149 5.97 18.94 0.04
N THR A 150 6.21 17.64 0.22
CA THR A 150 6.85 17.16 1.47
C THR A 150 8.13 16.33 1.30
N ASP A 151 8.59 16.01 0.09
CA ASP A 151 9.80 15.17 -0.04
C ASP A 151 11.11 15.98 0.10
N GLU A 152 11.09 17.32 -0.06
CA GLU A 152 12.31 18.15 -0.04
C GLU A 152 12.08 19.59 0.43
N GLU A 153 11.09 19.89 1.29
CA GLU A 153 11.01 21.23 1.87
C GLU A 153 12.06 21.38 2.98
N GLU A 154 13.25 21.82 2.57
CA GLU A 154 14.24 22.38 3.46
C GLU A 154 13.64 23.61 4.17
N CYS A 155 13.85 23.71 5.47
CA CYS A 155 13.30 24.82 6.24
C CYS A 155 13.84 26.14 5.69
N CYS A 156 12.93 26.98 5.19
CA CYS A 156 13.28 28.25 4.55
C CYS A 156 13.94 29.28 5.49
N ILE A 157 14.00 29.01 6.80
CA ILE A 157 14.68 29.86 7.79
C ILE A 157 16.15 29.48 7.94
N CYS A 158 16.46 28.18 8.08
CA CYS A 158 17.82 27.73 8.33
C CYS A 158 18.52 27.12 7.11
N MET A 159 17.78 26.76 6.05
CA MET A 159 18.33 26.10 4.87
C MET A 159 19.21 24.89 5.25
N ASP A 160 18.71 24.05 6.16
CA ASP A 160 19.45 22.89 6.70
C ASP A 160 18.50 21.85 7.31
N GLY A 161 17.57 22.29 8.15
CA GLY A 161 16.62 21.40 8.83
C GLY A 161 15.44 21.00 7.95
N ARG A 162 14.91 19.78 8.12
CA ARG A 162 13.67 19.33 7.46
C ARG A 162 12.46 20.15 7.92
N ALA A 163 11.59 20.57 7.01
CA ALA A 163 10.37 21.32 7.34
C ALA A 163 9.25 20.40 7.85
N ASP A 164 9.38 19.92 9.09
CA ASP A 164 8.53 18.91 9.73
C ASP A 164 7.36 19.46 10.57
N LEU A 165 7.23 20.79 10.71
CA LEU A 165 6.15 21.45 11.44
C LEU A 165 5.33 22.35 10.52
N ILE A 166 4.02 22.09 10.42
CA ILE A 166 3.06 22.87 9.64
C ILE A 166 2.22 23.76 10.58
N LEU A 167 2.25 25.06 10.30
CA LEU A 167 1.40 26.06 10.97
C LEU A 167 -0.04 26.05 10.42
N PRO A 168 -1.04 26.66 11.11
CA PRO A 168 -2.43 26.73 10.63
C PRO A 168 -2.61 27.39 9.24
N CYS A 169 -1.65 28.23 8.85
CA CYS A 169 -1.60 28.86 7.54
C CYS A 169 -1.01 27.96 6.44
N ALA A 170 -0.74 26.68 6.74
CA ALA A 170 -0.13 25.69 5.87
C ALA A 170 1.34 25.95 5.45
N HIS A 171 2.04 26.85 6.13
CA HIS A 171 3.49 27.02 5.96
C HIS A 171 4.27 26.06 6.86
N SER A 172 5.32 25.46 6.30
CA SER A 172 6.17 24.42 6.88
C SER A 172 7.54 24.98 7.30
N PHE A 173 8.07 24.50 8.43
CA PHE A 173 9.38 24.88 8.95
C PHE A 173 9.94 23.75 9.82
N CYS A 174 11.24 23.75 10.12
CA CYS A 174 11.78 22.83 11.12
C CYS A 174 11.38 23.27 12.54
N GLN A 175 11.16 22.31 13.44
CA GLN A 175 10.81 22.56 14.83
C GLN A 175 11.73 23.60 15.50
N LYS A 176 13.06 23.45 15.34
CA LYS A 176 14.07 24.33 15.96
C LYS A 176 13.90 25.80 15.56
N CYS A 177 13.53 26.06 14.32
CA CYS A 177 13.37 27.43 13.82
C CYS A 177 12.06 28.06 14.30
N ILE A 178 10.98 27.29 14.36
CA ILE A 178 9.70 27.79 14.86
C ILE A 178 9.70 27.98 16.38
N ASP A 179 10.35 27.11 17.14
CA ASP A 179 10.50 27.29 18.59
C ASP A 179 11.19 28.63 18.89
N LYS A 180 12.36 28.87 18.27
CA LYS A 180 13.11 30.14 18.41
C LYS A 180 12.30 31.37 17.97
N TRP A 181 11.48 31.24 16.94
CA TRP A 181 10.64 32.34 16.46
C TRP A 181 9.50 32.62 17.44
N SER A 182 8.88 31.57 17.96
CA SER A 182 7.73 31.63 18.87
C SER A 182 8.03 32.28 20.22
N ASP A 183 9.30 32.26 20.65
CA ASP A 183 9.79 32.96 21.85
C ASP A 183 9.49 34.47 21.82
N ARG A 184 9.47 35.08 20.62
CA ARG A 184 9.29 36.53 20.44
C ARG A 184 8.08 36.90 19.59
N HIS A 185 7.60 35.98 18.74
CA HIS A 185 6.60 36.26 17.73
C HIS A 185 5.56 35.13 17.65
N ARG A 186 4.28 35.45 17.85
CA ARG A 186 3.16 34.50 17.70
C ARG A 186 2.52 34.58 16.32
N ASN A 187 3.33 34.65 15.27
CA ASN A 187 2.85 34.72 13.90
C ASN A 187 3.71 33.88 12.95
N CYS A 188 3.14 33.50 11.79
CA CYS A 188 3.89 32.81 10.75
C CYS A 188 5.03 33.70 10.20
N PRO A 189 6.27 33.20 10.09
CA PRO A 189 7.39 33.92 9.48
C PRO A 189 7.14 34.37 8.02
N ILE A 190 6.33 33.61 7.26
CA ILE A 190 6.04 33.88 5.85
C ILE A 190 4.85 34.84 5.70
N CYS A 191 3.67 34.45 6.18
CA CYS A 191 2.43 35.19 5.92
C CYS A 191 1.95 36.08 7.07
N ARG A 192 2.65 36.07 8.22
CA ARG A 192 2.33 36.88 9.41
C ARG A 192 0.96 36.61 10.03
N LEU A 193 0.27 35.54 9.65
CA LEU A 193 -0.97 35.11 10.29
C LEU A 193 -0.70 34.83 11.78
N GLN A 194 -1.54 35.38 12.65
CA GLN A 194 -1.41 35.16 14.10
C GLN A 194 -1.85 33.75 14.48
N MET A 195 -1.09 33.12 15.38
CA MET A 195 -1.43 31.81 15.94
C MET A 195 -2.38 32.00 17.13
N THR A 196 -3.65 31.65 16.98
CA THR A 196 -4.71 31.88 17.98
C THR A 196 -4.96 30.63 18.83
N GLY A 197 -3.93 30.08 19.45
CA GLY A 197 -4.06 28.93 20.34
C GLY A 197 -2.72 28.31 20.67
N ALA A 198 -2.59 27.73 21.87
CA ALA A 198 -1.34 27.13 22.33
C ALA A 198 -1.04 25.74 21.72
N ASN A 199 -1.85 25.25 20.77
CA ASN A 199 -1.80 23.86 20.33
C ASN A 199 -2.21 23.64 18.86
N GLU A 200 -1.98 24.61 17.97
CA GLU A 200 -2.44 24.56 16.57
C GLU A 200 -1.33 24.22 15.55
N SER A 201 -0.24 23.57 15.95
CA SER A 201 0.78 23.09 15.00
C SER A 201 0.57 21.61 14.67
N TRP A 202 0.56 21.26 13.39
CA TRP A 202 0.57 19.87 12.94
C TRP A 202 2.02 19.43 12.68
N VAL A 203 2.45 18.36 13.34
CA VAL A 203 3.74 17.73 13.03
C VAL A 203 3.53 16.79 11.85
N VAL A 204 4.32 16.97 10.80
CA VAL A 204 4.37 16.04 9.67
C VAL A 204 4.90 14.72 10.21
N SER A 205 4.12 13.65 10.07
CA SER A 205 4.61 12.32 10.44
C SER A 205 5.80 11.95 9.56
N ASP A 206 6.83 11.36 10.17
CA ASP A 206 7.97 10.82 9.42
C ASP A 206 7.48 9.83 8.35
N ALA A 207 8.29 9.66 7.30
CA ALA A 207 8.03 8.63 6.30
C ALA A 207 7.94 7.26 7.00
N PRO A 208 6.98 6.39 6.61
CA PRO A 208 6.82 5.08 7.21
C PRO A 208 8.08 4.24 7.01
N THR A 209 8.48 3.53 8.06
CA THR A 209 9.64 2.63 8.01
C THR A 209 9.34 1.37 7.18
N GLU A 210 10.36 0.62 6.79
CA GLU A 210 10.19 -0.69 6.15
C GLU A 210 9.35 -1.64 7.01
N ASP A 211 9.54 -1.60 8.33
CA ASP A 211 8.78 -2.40 9.29
C ASP A 211 7.30 -1.97 9.34
N ASP A 212 7.01 -0.66 9.25
CA ASP A 212 5.64 -0.15 9.17
C ASP A 212 4.95 -0.63 7.89
N MET A 213 5.66 -0.56 6.75
CA MET A 213 5.17 -1.04 5.47
C MET A 213 4.94 -2.56 5.48
N ALA A 214 5.87 -3.33 6.05
CA ALA A 214 5.74 -4.78 6.17
C ALA A 214 4.54 -5.16 7.05
N ASN A 215 4.38 -4.51 8.21
CA ASN A 215 3.23 -4.71 9.08
C ASN A 215 1.92 -4.36 8.41
N TYR A 216 1.88 -3.25 7.67
CA TYR A 216 0.72 -2.88 6.87
C TYR A 216 0.35 -3.99 5.88
N ILE A 217 1.33 -4.50 5.11
CA ILE A 217 1.10 -5.58 4.14
C ILE A 217 0.53 -6.84 4.82
N LEU A 218 1.09 -7.25 5.95
CA LEU A 218 0.63 -8.43 6.68
C LEU A 218 -0.78 -8.26 7.25
N ASN A 219 -1.17 -7.04 7.60
CA ASN A 219 -2.50 -6.73 8.14
C ASN A 219 -3.58 -6.61 7.06
N MET A 220 -3.23 -6.43 5.77
CA MET A 220 -4.23 -6.44 4.69
C MET A 220 -5.01 -7.76 4.61
N ALA A 221 -4.38 -8.87 5.02
CA ALA A 221 -5.04 -10.17 5.08
C ALA A 221 -6.12 -10.25 6.19
N ASP A 222 -6.03 -9.42 7.23
CA ASP A 222 -6.97 -9.46 8.36
C ASP A 222 -8.38 -9.02 7.97
N GLU A 223 -8.53 -8.23 6.91
CA GLU A 223 -9.82 -7.76 6.39
C GLU A 223 -10.30 -8.57 5.18
N ALA A 224 -9.45 -9.46 4.64
CA ALA A 224 -9.79 -10.25 3.48
C ALA A 224 -10.72 -11.42 3.85
N GLY A 225 -11.82 -11.56 3.13
CA GLY A 225 -12.76 -12.67 3.34
C GLY A 225 -13.45 -12.64 4.70
N GLN A 226 -13.88 -13.80 5.18
CA GLN A 226 -14.60 -13.96 6.45
C GLN A 226 -13.72 -14.64 7.50
N PRO A 227 -13.95 -14.40 8.81
CA PRO A 227 -13.25 -15.11 9.87
C PRO A 227 -13.45 -16.62 9.71
N HIS A 228 -12.35 -17.36 9.65
CA HIS A 228 -12.34 -18.81 9.62
C HIS A 228 -11.96 -19.31 11.00
N ARG A 229 -12.83 -20.11 11.63
CA ARG A 229 -12.50 -20.80 12.86
C ARG A 229 -12.07 -22.22 12.47
N PRO A 230 -10.84 -22.65 12.80
CA PRO A 230 -10.40 -24.01 12.52
C PRO A 230 -11.26 -25.06 13.24
#